data_AF-A0AA40ISA2-F1
#
_entry.id   AF-A0AA40ISA2-F1
#
_cell.length_a   1.000
_cell.length_b   1.000
_cell.length_c   1.000
_cell.angle_alpha   90.00
_cell.angle_beta   90.00
_cell.angle_gamma   90.00
#
_symmetry.space_group_name_H-M   'P 1'
#
loop_
_entity.id
_entity.type
_entity.pdbx_description
1 polymer ?
#
loop_
_entity_poly.entity_id
_entity_poly.type
_entity_poly.pdbx_seq_one_letter_code
_entity_poly.pdbx_strand_id
1 'polypeptide(L)'
;MKNNNYFVEIFNKSKETICEKFIEKIEKSLEKAIIEEGKNYTLIDVTLIDDMILDKLINTLIKSDFTAFTKINKFEEPIKKEDTGEFIYKKMLYVQLNMNS
;
A
#
# COMPACT_ATOMS: atom_id res chain seq x y z
N MET A 1 17.36 -12.39 13.43
CA MET A 1 17.05 -11.25 12.54
C MET A 1 17.42 -11.65 11.12
N LYS A 2 16.47 -12.20 10.35
CA LYS A 2 16.71 -12.58 8.95
C LYS A 2 16.46 -11.35 8.06
N ASN A 3 17.53 -10.91 7.39
CA ASN A 3 17.65 -10.08 6.20
C ASN A 3 16.50 -9.11 5.82
N ASN A 4 16.60 -7.88 6.30
CA ASN A 4 15.93 -6.71 5.72
C ASN A 4 16.29 -6.49 4.22
N ASN A 5 17.43 -7.01 3.75
CA ASN A 5 17.85 -6.92 2.34
C ASN A 5 16.95 -7.69 1.37
N TYR A 6 16.32 -8.78 1.81
CA TYR A 6 15.43 -9.57 0.96
C TYR A 6 14.15 -8.80 0.61
N PHE A 7 13.65 -7.99 1.55
CA PHE A 7 12.49 -7.13 1.32
C PHE A 7 12.79 -6.06 0.27
N VAL A 8 13.91 -5.37 0.37
CA VAL A 8 14.33 -4.33 -0.60
C VAL A 8 14.46 -4.89 -2.03
N GLU A 9 14.91 -6.15 -2.18
CA GLU A 9 15.08 -6.78 -3.49
C GLU A 9 13.75 -7.16 -4.16
N ILE A 10 12.78 -7.65 -3.38
CA ILE A 10 11.40 -7.94 -3.83
C ILE A 10 10.76 -6.66 -4.39
N PHE A 11 10.86 -5.56 -3.65
CA PHE A 11 10.25 -4.28 -4.00
C PHE A 11 10.79 -3.67 -5.31
N ASN A 12 12.10 -3.77 -5.54
CA ASN A 12 12.74 -3.25 -6.75
C ASN A 12 12.29 -3.95 -8.05
N LYS A 13 11.82 -5.20 -7.99
CA LYS A 13 11.33 -5.95 -9.16
C LYS A 13 9.90 -5.55 -9.58
N SER A 14 9.13 -4.84 -8.73
CA SER A 14 7.72 -4.50 -9.01
C SER A 14 7.50 -3.26 -9.89
N LYS A 15 8.56 -2.52 -10.21
CA LYS A 15 8.50 -1.16 -10.77
C LYS A 15 8.13 -1.06 -12.26
N GLU A 16 8.04 -2.16 -13.00
CA GLU A 16 8.01 -2.13 -14.48
C GLU A 16 6.70 -1.65 -15.14
N THR A 17 5.58 -1.40 -14.46
CA THR A 17 4.35 -0.98 -15.20
C THR A 17 3.29 -0.18 -14.42
N ILE A 18 3.60 1.09 -14.10
CA ILE A 18 2.71 2.12 -13.49
C ILE A 18 2.95 2.31 -11.98
N CYS A 19 3.15 3.58 -11.62
CA CYS A 19 3.13 4.14 -10.28
C CYS A 19 4.31 3.84 -9.35
N GLU A 20 5.55 3.97 -9.85
CA GLU A 20 6.78 3.96 -9.03
C GLU A 20 6.68 4.86 -7.79
N LYS A 21 6.15 6.10 -7.95
CA LYS A 21 5.95 7.03 -6.83
C LYS A 21 4.97 6.53 -5.77
N PHE A 22 3.98 5.72 -6.17
CA PHE A 22 3.01 5.16 -5.25
C PHE A 22 3.56 3.92 -4.55
N ILE A 23 4.28 3.08 -5.29
CA ILE A 23 5.02 1.96 -4.73
C ILE A 23 6.03 2.49 -3.69
N GLU A 24 6.78 3.54 -4.01
CA GLU A 24 7.71 4.20 -3.09
C GLU A 24 7.00 4.76 -1.83
N LYS A 25 5.77 5.27 -1.99
CA LYS A 25 4.95 5.70 -0.84
C LYS A 25 4.56 4.51 0.04
N ILE A 26 4.15 3.39 -0.55
CA ILE A 26 3.86 2.14 0.18
C ILE A 26 5.13 1.66 0.90
N GLU A 27 6.27 1.62 0.23
CA GLU A 27 7.57 1.19 0.76
C GLU A 27 7.96 2.00 1.99
N LYS A 28 8.00 3.33 1.88
CA LYS A 28 8.35 4.23 2.99
C LYS A 28 7.40 4.08 4.16
N SER A 29 6.10 3.95 3.90
CA SER A 29 5.09 3.79 4.95
C SER A 29 5.20 2.42 5.65
N LEU A 30 5.55 1.36 4.95
CA LEU A 30 5.81 0.03 5.54
C LEU A 30 7.12 -0.02 6.31
N GLU A 31 8.20 0.54 5.75
CA GLU A 31 9.50 0.61 6.40
C GLU A 31 9.40 1.36 7.73
N LYS A 32 8.72 2.51 7.74
CA LYS A 32 8.44 3.25 8.95
C LYS A 32 7.65 2.43 9.98
N ALA A 33 6.56 1.77 9.54
CA ALA A 33 5.73 0.96 10.42
C ALA A 33 6.50 -0.21 11.06
N ILE A 34 7.43 -0.83 10.31
CA ILE A 34 8.28 -1.92 10.80
C ILE A 34 9.30 -1.38 11.82
N ILE A 35 10.03 -0.33 11.45
CA ILE A 35 11.16 0.18 12.24
C ILE A 35 10.68 0.88 13.50
N GLU A 36 9.66 1.73 13.40
CA GLU A 36 9.23 2.58 14.51
C GLU A 36 8.13 1.94 15.37
N GLU A 37 7.22 1.18 14.74
CA GLU A 37 6.02 0.68 15.43
C GLU A 37 6.02 -0.85 15.63
N GLY A 38 7.01 -1.56 15.07
CA GLY A 38 7.05 -3.04 15.10
C GLY A 38 5.88 -3.71 14.39
N LYS A 39 5.22 -3.00 13.46
CA LYS A 39 4.06 -3.48 12.70
C LYS A 39 4.47 -3.85 11.28
N ASN A 40 3.86 -4.90 10.74
CA ASN A 40 4.01 -5.32 9.34
C ASN A 40 2.93 -4.81 8.42
N TYR A 41 2.14 -3.81 8.84
CA TYR A 41 1.06 -3.28 8.03
C TYR A 41 1.09 -1.76 8.04
N THR A 42 0.51 -1.18 6.99
CA THR A 42 0.33 0.26 6.88
C THR A 42 -1.01 0.61 6.22
N LEU A 43 -1.46 1.83 6.46
CA LEU A 43 -2.68 2.42 5.92
C LEU A 43 -2.31 3.67 5.12
N ILE A 44 -2.72 3.72 3.86
CA ILE A 44 -2.30 4.77 2.94
C ILE A 44 -3.52 5.46 2.35
N ASP A 45 -3.55 6.78 2.43
CA ASP A 45 -4.53 7.60 1.71
C ASP A 45 -4.23 7.57 0.20
N VAL A 46 -5.23 7.09 -0.54
CA VAL A 46 -5.26 6.91 -2.00
C VAL A 46 -6.43 7.65 -2.64
N THR A 47 -7.04 8.61 -1.93
CA THR A 47 -8.22 9.35 -2.39
C THR A 47 -8.03 10.00 -3.77
N LEU A 48 -6.83 10.52 -4.03
CA LEU A 48 -6.49 11.20 -5.28
C LEU A 48 -6.09 10.24 -6.42
N ILE A 49 -6.07 8.92 -6.17
CA ILE A 49 -5.69 7.92 -7.16
C ILE A 49 -6.95 7.43 -7.88
N ASP A 50 -6.88 7.39 -9.20
CA ASP A 50 -7.94 6.83 -10.05
C ASP A 50 -8.16 5.34 -9.73
N ASP A 51 -9.42 4.89 -9.67
CA ASP A 51 -9.74 3.52 -9.27
C ASP A 51 -9.21 2.48 -10.25
N MET A 52 -9.16 2.77 -11.55
CA MET A 52 -8.57 1.86 -12.53
C MET A 52 -7.06 1.68 -12.31
N ILE A 53 -6.38 2.76 -11.92
CA ILE A 53 -4.94 2.72 -11.59
C ILE A 53 -4.72 1.94 -10.30
N LEU A 54 -5.54 2.21 -9.27
CA LEU A 54 -5.46 1.54 -7.98
C LEU A 54 -5.72 0.04 -8.12
N ASP A 55 -6.76 -0.36 -8.86
CA ASP A 55 -7.09 -1.76 -9.08
C ASP A 55 -6.02 -2.48 -9.91
N LYS A 56 -5.44 -1.83 -10.93
CA LYS A 56 -4.28 -2.38 -11.65
C LYS A 56 -3.10 -2.61 -10.73
N LEU A 57 -2.79 -1.66 -9.85
CA LEU A 57 -1.67 -1.77 -8.93
C LEU A 57 -1.90 -2.87 -7.88
N ILE A 58 -3.09 -2.96 -7.29
CA ILE A 58 -3.45 -4.07 -6.37
C ILE A 58 -3.26 -5.41 -7.09
N ASN A 59 -3.77 -5.54 -8.32
CA ASN A 59 -3.57 -6.75 -9.11
C ASN A 59 -2.10 -7.03 -9.41
N THR A 60 -1.30 -6.01 -9.73
CA THR A 60 0.15 -6.17 -9.95
C THR A 60 0.84 -6.65 -8.67
N LEU A 61 0.55 -6.06 -7.51
CA LEU A 61 1.12 -6.43 -6.22
C LEU A 61 0.71 -7.84 -5.76
N ILE A 62 -0.48 -8.31 -6.14
CA ILE A 62 -0.96 -9.67 -5.85
C ILE A 62 -0.39 -10.70 -6.84
N LYS A 63 -0.30 -10.36 -8.14
CA LYS A 63 0.12 -11.28 -9.22
C LYS A 63 1.61 -11.46 -9.34
N SER A 64 2.37 -10.43 -9.01
CA SER A 64 3.79 -10.63 -8.79
C SER A 64 3.92 -11.64 -7.65
N ASP A 65 4.73 -12.68 -7.82
CA ASP A 65 4.99 -13.74 -6.82
C ASP A 65 5.67 -13.21 -5.54
N PHE A 66 5.40 -11.96 -5.15
CA PHE A 66 5.75 -11.37 -3.88
C PHE A 66 4.91 -12.03 -2.78
N THR A 67 5.42 -13.17 -2.34
CA THR A 67 5.07 -13.83 -1.06
C THR A 67 5.20 -12.90 0.17
N ALA A 68 5.69 -11.67 -0.05
CA ALA A 68 5.80 -10.59 0.91
C ALA A 68 4.46 -10.01 1.36
N PHE A 69 3.35 -10.04 0.58
CA PHE A 69 2.08 -9.46 1.02
C PHE A 69 1.06 -10.55 1.40
N THR A 70 0.47 -10.44 2.60
CA THR A 70 -0.61 -11.34 3.05
C THR A 70 -1.99 -10.77 2.79
N LYS A 71 -2.13 -9.44 2.72
CA LYS A 71 -3.43 -8.79 2.57
C LYS A 71 -3.29 -7.40 1.97
N ILE A 72 -4.10 -7.12 0.94
CA ILE A 72 -4.24 -5.81 0.31
C ILE A 72 -5.74 -5.52 0.18
N ASN A 73 -6.24 -4.52 0.92
CA ASN A 73 -7.66 -4.17 0.95
C ASN A 73 -7.88 -2.68 0.66
N LYS A 74 -8.90 -2.38 -0.15
CA LYS A 74 -9.42 -1.02 -0.38
C LYS A 74 -10.59 -0.75 0.56
N PHE A 75 -10.61 0.43 1.16
CA PHE A 75 -11.71 0.94 1.98
C PHE A 75 -12.12 2.32 1.49
N GLU A 76 -13.40 2.62 1.61
CA GLU A 76 -13.95 3.94 1.33
C GLU A 76 -14.71 4.42 2.55
N GLU A 77 -14.37 5.62 3.02
CA GLU A 77 -15.00 6.25 4.17
C GLU A 77 -15.68 7.56 3.74
N PRO A 78 -17.00 7.72 3.96
CA PRO A 78 -17.68 8.96 3.64
C PRO A 78 -17.26 10.05 4.65
N ILE A 79 -16.67 11.13 4.15
CA ILE A 79 -16.30 12.31 4.91
C ILE A 79 -17.21 13.45 4.49
N LYS A 80 -17.91 14.03 5.46
CA LYS A 80 -18.72 15.23 5.24
C LYS A 80 -17.82 16.46 5.27
N LYS A 81 -17.81 17.24 4.20
CA LYS A 81 -17.19 18.58 4.21
C LYS A 81 -18.00 19.50 5.11
N GLU A 82 -17.35 20.10 6.09
CA GLU A 82 -18.02 21.02 7.02
C GLU A 82 -18.54 22.28 6.29
N ASP A 83 -17.83 22.72 5.26
CA ASP A 83 -18.09 23.98 4.55
C ASP A 83 -19.28 23.90 3.59
N THR A 84 -19.46 22.76 2.91
CA THR A 84 -20.48 22.57 1.86
C THR A 84 -21.56 21.56 2.24
N GLY A 85 -21.33 20.76 3.28
CA GLY A 85 -22.20 19.65 3.66
C GLY A 85 -22.15 18.45 2.70
N GLU A 86 -21.35 18.52 1.63
CA GLU A 86 -21.15 17.44 0.66
C GLU A 86 -20.38 16.27 1.28
N PHE A 87 -20.70 15.05 0.83
CA PHE A 87 -19.91 13.87 1.15
C PHE A 87 -18.83 13.65 0.08
N ILE A 88 -17.58 13.53 0.52
CA ILE A 88 -16.49 12.98 -0.27
C ILE A 88 -16.13 11.61 0.26
N TYR A 89 -15.68 10.70 -0.62
CA TYR A 89 -15.25 9.37 -0.21
C TYR A 89 -13.74 9.34 -0.10
N LYS A 90 -13.23 9.25 1.13
CA LYS A 90 -11.80 9.05 1.36
C LYS A 90 -11.47 7.60 1.07
N LYS A 91 -10.51 7.39 0.17
CA LYS A 91 -10.08 6.05 -0.22
C LYS A 91 -8.81 5.70 0.54
N MET A 92 -8.83 4.55 1.21
CA MET A 92 -7.72 4.05 2.02
C MET A 92 -7.29 2.68 1.52
N LEU A 93 -5.99 2.50 1.35
CA LEU A 93 -5.38 1.22 1.02
C LEU A 93 -4.69 0.66 2.27
N TYR A 94 -5.10 -0.53 2.67
CA TYR A 94 -4.42 -1.32 3.69
C TYR A 94 -3.49 -2.32 3.01
N VAL A 95 -2.24 -2.35 3.45
CA VAL A 95 -1.23 -3.28 2.95
C VAL A 95 -0.57 -3.97 4.14
N GLN A 96 -0.52 -5.30 4.14
CA GLN A 96 0.08 -6.11 5.20
C GLN A 96 1.11 -7.09 4.61
N LEU A 97 2.26 -7.18 5.27
CA LEU A 97 3.35 -8.08 4.90
C LEU A 97 3.25 -9.44 5.60
N ASN A 98 3.76 -10.47 4.94
CA ASN A 98 4.02 -11.78 5.50
C ASN A 98 5.32 -11.75 6.31
N MET A 99 5.23 -11.91 7.63
CA MET A 99 6.42 -11.97 8.49
C MET A 99 6.94 -13.41 8.74
N ASN A 100 6.31 -14.45 8.16
CA ASN A 100 6.64 -15.85 8.45
C ASN A 100 7.75 -16.45 7.55
N SER A 101 8.83 -15.72 7.24
CA SER A 101 10.01 -16.26 6.49
C SER A 101 11.27 -16.42 7.35
#